data_AF-A0A9E1Q2B6-F1
#
_entry.id   AF-A0A9E1Q2B6-F1
#
_cell.length_a   1.000
_cell.length_b   1.000
_cell.length_c   1.000
_cell.angle_alpha   90.00
_cell.angle_beta   90.00
_cell.angle_gamma   90.00
#
_symmetry.space_group_name_H-M   'P 1'
#
loop_
_entity.id
_entity.type
_entity.pdbx_description
1 polymer ?
#
loop_
_entity_poly.entity_id
_entity_poly.type
_entity_poly.pdbx_seq_one_letter_code
_entity_poly.pdbx_strand_id
1 'polypeptide(L)'
;MARNVTKLRPFVDDVRISRPEDAPWTPALRQDGLDRYHESGLPTPRTEAWKYTNLRRLARMTFAPSEAAPDGVCVPEDRLVKIDAFRAVLVNGRFRADLSDLDGLPNGVCVAGIANTLRNSPSVLKPFLGRIAIRADKPMAALNAAHLDDGLCVFIDAGVALDKPLHIVSIGAPCGGEAACFHPRLLVSVDSGGVAT
;
A
#
# COMPACT_ATOMS: atom_id res chain seq x y z
N MET A 1 5.36 -7.99 -40.15
CA MET A 1 4.46 -6.91 -39.67
C MET A 1 4.13 -7.13 -38.20
N ALA A 2 4.97 -6.61 -37.30
CA ALA A 2 4.74 -6.66 -35.86
C ALA A 2 3.69 -5.59 -35.50
N ARG A 3 2.51 -6.02 -35.04
CA ARG A 3 1.48 -5.09 -34.55
C ARG A 3 1.98 -4.47 -33.25
N ASN A 4 2.16 -3.14 -33.28
CA ASN A 4 2.44 -2.28 -32.14
C ASN A 4 1.57 -2.66 -30.95
N VAL A 5 2.16 -3.35 -29.98
CA VAL A 5 1.64 -3.38 -28.61
C VAL A 5 1.90 -1.98 -28.09
N THR A 6 0.85 -1.17 -28.01
CA THR A 6 0.85 0.12 -27.32
C THR A 6 1.36 -0.15 -25.91
N LYS A 7 2.68 0.06 -25.70
CA LYS A 7 3.29 0.06 -24.38
C LYS A 7 2.58 1.17 -23.61
N LEU A 8 1.78 0.78 -22.62
CA LEU A 8 1.10 1.66 -21.68
C LEU A 8 2.12 2.29 -20.71
N ARG A 9 3.16 2.92 -21.27
CA ARG A 9 4.23 3.66 -20.60
C ARG A 9 3.77 4.79 -19.67
N PRO A 10 2.61 5.48 -19.82
CA PRO A 10 2.34 6.64 -18.97
C PRO A 10 1.95 6.29 -17.52
N PHE A 11 1.54 5.05 -17.21
CA PHE A 11 1.02 4.79 -15.86
C PHE A 11 2.09 4.87 -14.74
N VAL A 12 3.36 4.57 -15.05
CA VAL A 12 4.44 4.47 -14.04
C VAL A 12 5.43 5.61 -14.09
N ASP A 13 5.76 6.08 -15.30
CA ASP A 13 6.72 7.18 -15.47
C ASP A 13 6.13 8.53 -14.99
N ASP A 14 4.80 8.69 -15.03
CA ASP A 14 4.11 9.92 -14.62
C ASP A 14 3.86 9.99 -13.11
N VAL A 15 3.83 8.83 -12.41
CA VAL A 15 3.60 8.77 -10.96
C VAL A 15 4.92 8.83 -10.20
N ARG A 16 5.46 10.04 -10.06
CA ARG A 16 6.59 10.28 -9.15
C ARG A 16 6.05 10.38 -7.73
N ILE A 17 6.59 9.55 -6.82
CA ILE A 17 6.28 9.66 -5.40
C ILE A 17 7.49 10.32 -4.74
N SER A 18 7.28 11.47 -4.09
CA SER A 18 8.30 12.08 -3.24
C SER A 18 8.46 11.25 -1.97
N ARG A 19 9.70 10.92 -1.62
CA ARG A 19 10.00 10.02 -0.50
C ARG A 19 11.13 10.57 0.36
N PRO A 20 11.00 10.56 1.70
CA PRO A 20 12.14 10.77 2.59
C PRO A 20 13.12 9.60 2.47
N GLU A 21 14.38 9.84 2.82
CA GLU A 21 15.41 8.80 2.86
C GLU A 21 15.00 7.67 3.81
N ASP A 22 15.08 6.43 3.34
CA ASP A 22 14.67 5.22 4.07
C ASP A 22 15.72 4.09 3.93
N ALA A 23 15.37 2.89 4.35
CA ALA A 23 16.35 1.80 4.50
C ALA A 23 17.11 1.49 3.18
N PRO A 24 18.42 1.20 3.23
CA PRO A 24 19.27 1.11 2.03
C PRO A 24 18.89 -0.02 1.05
N TRP A 25 18.07 -0.98 1.46
CA TRP A 25 17.61 -2.09 0.62
C TRP A 25 16.28 -1.82 -0.09
N THR A 26 15.54 -0.78 0.29
CA THR A 26 14.27 -0.42 -0.36
C THR A 26 14.43 0.03 -1.82
N PRO A 27 15.52 0.70 -2.27
CA PRO A 27 15.65 1.10 -3.67
C PRO A 27 15.74 -0.11 -4.59
N ALA A 28 16.51 -1.14 -4.20
CA ALA A 28 16.61 -2.39 -4.96
C ALA A 28 15.26 -3.11 -5.06
N LEU A 29 14.49 -3.12 -3.97
CA LEU A 29 13.14 -3.69 -3.94
C LEU A 29 12.18 -2.97 -4.91
N ARG A 30 12.22 -1.63 -4.91
CA ARG A 30 11.40 -0.80 -5.81
C ARG A 30 11.84 -1.00 -7.27
N GLN A 31 13.15 -1.06 -7.52
CA GLN A 31 13.69 -1.29 -8.86
C GLN A 31 13.27 -2.65 -9.43
N ASP A 32 13.36 -3.73 -8.64
CA ASP A 32 12.88 -5.06 -9.07
C ASP A 32 11.38 -5.04 -9.41
N GLY A 33 10.57 -4.32 -8.64
CA GLY A 33 9.16 -4.10 -8.95
C GLY A 33 8.94 -3.35 -10.27
N LEU A 34 9.73 -2.31 -10.51
CA LEU A 34 9.67 -1.49 -11.72
C LEU A 34 10.07 -2.29 -12.96
N ASP A 35 11.18 -3.01 -12.89
CA ASP A 35 11.69 -3.83 -13.99
C ASP A 35 10.66 -4.89 -14.41
N ARG A 36 10.09 -5.61 -13.43
CA ARG A 36 9.02 -6.60 -13.70
C ARG A 36 7.76 -5.98 -14.27
N TYR A 37 7.40 -4.78 -13.81
CA TYR A 37 6.27 -4.07 -14.39
C TYR A 37 6.56 -3.62 -15.82
N HIS A 38 7.79 -3.18 -16.13
CA HIS A 38 8.18 -2.81 -17.50
C HIS A 38 8.14 -4.00 -18.47
N GLU A 39 8.49 -5.19 -17.99
CA GLU A 39 8.40 -6.43 -18.76
C GLU A 39 6.95 -6.83 -19.03
N SER A 40 6.08 -6.75 -18.01
CA SER A 40 4.70 -7.28 -18.07
C SER A 40 3.66 -6.25 -18.55
N GLY A 41 3.85 -4.98 -18.22
CA GLY A 41 2.92 -3.87 -18.45
C GLY A 41 1.60 -4.01 -17.68
N LEU A 42 0.62 -3.15 -17.99
CA LEU A 42 -0.74 -3.35 -17.49
C LEU A 42 -1.33 -4.66 -18.05
N PRO A 43 -2.02 -5.45 -17.20
CA PRO A 43 -2.73 -6.62 -17.68
C PRO A 43 -3.71 -6.28 -18.80
N THR A 44 -3.88 -7.23 -19.72
CA THR A 44 -4.84 -7.11 -20.81
C THR A 44 -5.88 -8.23 -20.70
N PRO A 45 -7.04 -8.13 -21.37
CA PRO A 45 -8.00 -9.23 -21.44
C PRO A 45 -7.47 -10.53 -22.07
N ARG A 46 -6.24 -10.53 -22.61
CA ARG A 46 -5.54 -11.76 -23.06
C ARG A 46 -4.93 -12.54 -21.90
N THR A 47 -4.67 -11.89 -20.77
CA THR A 47 -4.25 -12.54 -19.53
C THR A 47 -5.48 -13.15 -18.88
N GLU A 48 -5.48 -14.45 -18.61
CA GLU A 48 -6.66 -15.19 -18.12
C GLU A 48 -7.30 -14.53 -16.89
N ALA A 49 -6.48 -14.17 -15.89
CA ALA A 49 -6.91 -13.50 -14.66
C ALA A 49 -7.58 -12.13 -14.89
N TRP A 50 -7.46 -11.55 -16.10
CA TRP A 50 -7.95 -10.23 -16.46
C TRP A 50 -8.92 -10.24 -17.65
N LYS A 51 -9.34 -11.42 -18.11
CA LYS A 51 -10.23 -11.59 -19.28
C LYS A 51 -11.49 -10.74 -19.21
N TYR A 52 -12.03 -10.55 -18.00
CA TYR A 52 -13.26 -9.81 -17.75
C TYR A 52 -13.03 -8.43 -17.11
N THR A 53 -11.77 -8.00 -16.93
CA THR A 53 -11.42 -6.74 -16.27
C THR A 53 -10.62 -5.86 -17.24
N ASN A 54 -11.31 -4.89 -17.87
CA ASN A 54 -10.71 -4.03 -18.89
C ASN A 54 -10.06 -2.78 -18.28
N LEU A 55 -8.72 -2.74 -18.27
CA LEU A 55 -7.93 -1.63 -17.72
C LEU A 55 -7.70 -0.46 -18.69
N ARG A 56 -8.32 -0.43 -19.87
CA ARG A 56 -8.11 0.65 -20.86
C ARG A 56 -8.47 2.04 -20.34
N ARG A 57 -9.45 2.15 -19.43
CA ARG A 57 -9.80 3.45 -18.83
C ARG A 57 -8.69 3.93 -17.90
N LEU A 58 -8.21 3.05 -17.02
CA LEU A 58 -7.10 3.33 -16.10
C LEU A 58 -5.84 3.80 -16.86
N ALA A 59 -5.52 3.10 -17.95
CA ALA A 59 -4.42 3.40 -18.86
C ALA A 59 -4.45 4.80 -19.51
N ARG A 60 -5.59 5.48 -19.53
CA ARG A 60 -5.76 6.82 -20.14
C ARG A 60 -5.93 7.92 -19.10
N MET A 61 -5.95 7.58 -17.81
CA MET A 61 -6.05 8.57 -16.74
C MET A 61 -4.67 9.15 -16.45
N THR A 62 -4.65 10.44 -16.16
CA THR A 62 -3.51 11.13 -15.55
C THR A 62 -3.67 11.05 -14.03
N PHE A 63 -2.56 10.87 -13.34
CA PHE A 63 -2.54 10.75 -11.89
C PHE A 63 -1.61 11.81 -11.31
N ALA A 64 -2.07 12.43 -10.23
CA ALA A 64 -1.19 13.27 -9.45
C ALA A 64 -0.13 12.39 -8.76
N PRO A 65 1.11 12.88 -8.65
CA PRO A 65 2.03 12.44 -7.61
C PRO A 65 1.31 12.30 -6.27
N SER A 66 1.52 11.18 -5.57
CA SER A 66 1.08 11.09 -4.17
C SER A 66 2.00 11.99 -3.33
N GLU A 67 1.65 13.27 -3.24
CA GLU A 67 2.23 14.21 -2.28
C GLU A 67 1.81 13.84 -0.85
N ALA A 68 2.39 14.52 0.14
CA ALA A 68 2.03 14.34 1.55
C ALA A 68 0.50 14.32 1.70
N ALA A 69 0.00 13.41 2.54
CA ALA A 69 -1.44 13.24 2.74
C ALA A 69 -2.09 14.61 3.02
N PRO A 70 -3.14 15.00 2.28
CA PRO A 70 -3.67 16.34 2.38
C PRO A 70 -4.05 16.69 3.83
N ASP A 71 -3.71 17.90 4.24
CA ASP A 71 -4.18 18.45 5.51
C ASP A 71 -5.71 18.66 5.46
N GLY A 72 -6.34 18.60 6.62
CA GLY A 72 -7.79 18.81 6.74
C GLY A 72 -8.67 17.65 6.24
N VAL A 73 -8.09 16.49 5.92
CA VAL A 73 -8.87 15.26 5.71
C VAL A 73 -9.52 14.83 7.01
N CYS A 74 -10.83 14.65 6.99
CA CYS A 74 -11.61 14.08 8.08
C CYS A 74 -12.04 12.65 7.76
N VAL A 75 -12.18 11.85 8.82
CA VAL A 75 -12.75 10.51 8.71
C VAL A 75 -14.26 10.64 8.44
N PRO A 76 -14.81 10.01 7.37
CA PRO A 76 -16.23 10.08 7.06
C PRO A 76 -17.03 9.11 7.94
N GLU A 77 -17.23 9.47 9.21
CA GLU A 77 -17.84 8.60 10.23
C GLU A 77 -19.23 8.06 9.84
N ASP A 78 -19.99 8.79 9.03
CA ASP A 78 -21.30 8.39 8.51
C ASP A 78 -21.23 7.24 7.49
N ARG A 79 -20.08 7.05 6.85
CA ARG A 79 -19.84 6.00 5.85
C ARG A 79 -19.13 4.78 6.41
N LEU A 80 -18.66 4.85 7.66
CA LEU A 80 -17.98 3.75 8.30
C LEU A 80 -18.97 2.77 8.91
N VAL A 81 -18.58 1.50 8.89
CA VAL A 81 -19.26 0.49 9.69
C VAL A 81 -19.03 0.82 11.16
N LYS A 82 -20.13 0.94 11.91
CA LYS A 82 -20.09 1.21 13.36
C LYS A 82 -19.80 -0.09 14.10
N ILE A 83 -18.54 -0.30 14.44
CA ILE A 83 -18.04 -1.42 15.23
C ILE A 83 -17.17 -0.90 16.37
N ASP A 84 -17.20 -1.61 17.50
CA ASP A 84 -16.25 -1.39 18.58
C ASP A 84 -14.90 -2.00 18.17
N ALA A 85 -13.95 -1.15 17.78
CA ALA A 85 -12.72 -1.54 17.11
C ALA A 85 -11.59 -0.55 17.40
N PHE A 86 -10.35 -1.03 17.42
CA PHE A 86 -9.21 -0.15 17.19
C PHE A 86 -9.25 0.32 15.74
N ARG A 87 -8.91 1.58 15.46
CA ARG A 87 -8.99 2.16 14.12
C ARG A 87 -7.63 2.64 13.64
N ALA A 88 -7.15 2.07 12.55
CA ALA A 88 -5.99 2.57 11.83
C ALA A 88 -6.43 3.27 10.53
N VAL A 89 -6.07 4.54 10.36
CA VAL A 89 -6.46 5.33 9.19
C VAL A 89 -5.28 5.48 8.22
N LEU A 90 -5.55 5.17 6.95
CA LEU A 90 -4.68 5.47 5.82
C LEU A 90 -5.33 6.57 4.97
N VAL A 91 -4.58 7.61 4.63
CA VAL A 91 -5.01 8.65 3.68
C VAL A 91 -4.08 8.61 2.48
N ASN A 92 -4.63 8.38 1.29
CA ASN A 92 -3.87 8.20 0.06
C ASN A 92 -2.69 7.21 0.24
N GLY A 93 -2.97 6.13 0.99
CA GLY A 93 -2.05 5.04 1.26
C GLY A 93 -0.99 5.29 2.34
N ARG A 94 -1.00 6.44 3.01
CA ARG A 94 -0.09 6.80 4.11
C ARG A 94 -0.76 6.72 5.47
N PHE A 95 -0.06 6.25 6.50
CA PHE A 95 -0.63 6.13 7.84
C PHE A 95 -0.78 7.47 8.54
N ARG A 96 -1.97 7.73 9.08
CA ARG A 96 -2.34 8.96 9.80
C ARG A 96 -2.68 8.62 11.25
N ALA A 97 -1.66 8.67 12.10
CA ALA A 97 -1.81 8.40 13.53
C ALA A 97 -2.78 9.40 14.19
N ASP A 98 -2.78 10.65 13.74
CA ASP A 98 -3.66 11.73 14.20
C ASP A 98 -5.14 11.53 13.86
N LEU A 99 -5.45 10.67 12.88
CA LEU A 99 -6.82 10.27 12.52
C LEU A 99 -7.19 8.88 13.04
N SER A 100 -6.22 8.17 13.62
CA SER A 100 -6.36 6.80 14.12
C SER A 100 -6.80 6.82 15.59
N ASP A 101 -7.45 5.75 16.02
CA ASP A 101 -7.82 5.50 17.41
C ASP A 101 -7.26 4.13 17.81
N LEU A 102 -6.09 4.16 18.43
CA LEU A 102 -5.34 2.96 18.80
C LEU A 102 -5.10 2.92 20.32
N ASP A 103 -5.85 3.74 21.07
CA ASP A 103 -5.74 3.81 22.51
C ASP A 103 -6.26 2.50 23.13
N GLY A 104 -5.54 1.99 24.11
CA GLY A 104 -5.89 0.72 24.77
C GLY A 104 -5.47 -0.53 24.02
N LEU A 105 -4.66 -0.42 22.95
CA LEU A 105 -4.04 -1.60 22.34
C LEU A 105 -3.29 -2.42 23.41
N PRO A 106 -3.44 -3.76 23.41
CA PRO A 106 -2.72 -4.62 24.35
C PRO A 106 -1.20 -4.48 24.21
N ASN A 107 -0.48 -4.65 25.32
CA ASN A 107 0.98 -4.78 25.29
C ASN A 107 1.38 -5.94 24.37
N GLY A 108 2.38 -5.72 23.52
CA GLY A 108 2.81 -6.68 22.49
C GLY A 108 2.05 -6.55 21.16
N VAL A 109 1.17 -5.55 21.01
CA VAL A 109 0.63 -5.14 19.71
C VAL A 109 1.31 -3.84 19.27
N CYS A 110 1.89 -3.84 18.07
CA CYS A 110 2.47 -2.66 17.45
C CYS A 110 1.76 -2.37 16.13
N VAL A 111 1.19 -1.17 16.01
CA VAL A 111 0.57 -0.66 14.78
C VAL A 111 1.30 0.63 14.38
N ALA A 112 1.92 0.63 13.20
CA ALA A 112 2.73 1.78 12.76
C ALA A 112 2.72 1.93 11.23
N GLY A 113 3.08 3.12 10.77
CA GLY A 113 3.32 3.40 9.36
C GLY A 113 4.60 2.75 8.85
N ILE A 114 4.55 2.10 7.69
CA ILE A 114 5.72 1.44 7.09
C ILE A 114 6.85 2.43 6.83
N ALA A 115 6.56 3.63 6.34
CA ALA A 115 7.57 4.66 6.06
C ALA A 115 8.32 5.06 7.34
N ASN A 116 7.60 5.20 8.46
CA ASN A 116 8.22 5.50 9.75
C ASN A 116 9.08 4.32 10.24
N THR A 117 8.58 3.09 10.12
CA THR A 117 9.31 1.89 10.52
C THR A 117 10.54 1.64 9.65
N LEU A 118 10.50 1.96 8.35
CA LEU A 118 11.67 1.89 7.46
C LEU A 118 12.79 2.88 7.85
N ARG A 119 12.44 4.03 8.44
CA ARG A 119 13.45 5.00 8.94
C ARG A 119 14.02 4.59 10.29
N ASN A 120 13.16 4.18 11.22
CA ASN A 120 13.55 4.02 12.62
C ASN A 120 13.94 2.58 12.98
N SER A 121 13.40 1.57 12.31
CA SER A 121 13.61 0.15 12.64
C SER A 121 13.53 -0.75 11.41
N PRO A 122 14.29 -0.49 10.32
CA PRO A 122 14.13 -1.19 9.05
C PRO A 122 14.39 -2.70 9.10
N SER A 123 15.17 -3.17 10.08
CA SER A 123 15.46 -4.58 10.27
C SER A 123 14.21 -5.41 10.54
N VAL A 124 13.16 -4.86 11.15
CA VAL A 124 11.91 -5.59 11.44
C VAL A 124 11.09 -5.85 10.18
N LEU A 125 11.23 -5.01 9.15
CA LEU A 125 10.47 -5.13 7.90
C LEU A 125 11.20 -5.96 6.83
N LYS A 126 12.54 -5.99 6.88
CA LYS A 126 13.40 -6.67 5.90
C LYS A 126 13.07 -8.15 5.68
N PRO A 127 12.65 -8.95 6.70
CA PRO A 127 12.27 -10.35 6.48
C PRO A 127 10.99 -10.52 5.66
N PHE A 128 10.13 -9.50 5.62
CA PHE A 128 8.77 -9.62 5.07
C PHE A 128 8.61 -8.88 3.74
N LEU A 129 9.16 -7.68 3.62
CA LEU A 129 9.00 -6.86 2.42
C LEU A 129 9.79 -7.48 1.25
N GLY A 130 9.09 -7.68 0.13
CA GLY A 130 9.65 -8.24 -1.10
C GLY A 130 9.64 -9.76 -1.25
N ARG A 131 9.24 -10.53 -0.22
CA ARG A 131 9.26 -12.01 -0.31
C ARG A 131 7.97 -12.64 -0.80
N ILE A 132 6.82 -12.10 -0.40
CA ILE A 132 5.52 -12.77 -0.60
C ILE A 132 4.83 -12.32 -1.90
N ALA A 133 4.98 -11.05 -2.27
CA ALA A 133 4.14 -10.41 -3.29
C ALA A 133 4.79 -10.28 -4.69
N ILE A 134 6.06 -10.65 -4.87
CA ILE A 134 6.77 -10.39 -6.12
C ILE A 134 6.91 -11.69 -6.92
N ARG A 135 5.85 -12.01 -7.67
CA ARG A 135 5.88 -13.04 -8.72
C ARG A 135 5.67 -12.37 -10.08
N ALA A 136 6.36 -12.85 -11.11
CA ALA A 136 6.29 -12.30 -12.47
C ALA A 136 4.89 -12.40 -13.10
N ASP A 137 4.02 -13.28 -12.59
CA ASP A 137 2.63 -13.46 -13.03
C ASP A 137 1.65 -12.40 -12.49
N LYS A 138 2.12 -11.43 -11.68
CA LYS A 138 1.28 -10.42 -11.01
C LYS A 138 1.74 -8.98 -11.32
N PRO A 139 1.45 -8.42 -12.50
CA PRO A 139 1.87 -7.06 -12.89
C PRO A 139 1.43 -5.97 -11.91
N MET A 140 0.22 -6.04 -11.37
CA MET A 140 -0.26 -5.06 -10.38
C MET A 140 0.48 -5.17 -9.03
N ALA A 141 0.97 -6.36 -8.67
CA ALA A 141 1.77 -6.52 -7.46
C ALA A 141 3.20 -5.98 -7.66
N ALA A 142 3.77 -6.15 -8.86
CA ALA A 142 5.05 -5.53 -9.25
C ALA A 142 4.95 -4.00 -9.22
N LEU A 143 3.87 -3.44 -9.78
CA LEU A 143 3.56 -2.01 -9.71
C LEU A 143 3.46 -1.51 -8.25
N ASN A 144 2.72 -2.21 -7.39
CA ASN A 144 2.62 -1.88 -5.97
C ASN A 144 3.94 -2.05 -5.20
N ALA A 145 4.89 -2.83 -5.71
CA ALA A 145 6.25 -2.94 -5.15
C ALA A 145 7.13 -1.77 -5.62
N ALA A 146 7.06 -1.40 -6.90
CA ALA A 146 7.76 -0.26 -7.48
C ALA A 146 7.40 1.05 -6.77
N HIS A 147 6.12 1.20 -6.42
CA HIS A 147 5.59 2.37 -5.74
C HIS A 147 5.49 2.22 -4.23
N LEU A 148 6.16 1.23 -3.62
CA LEU A 148 6.21 1.09 -2.15
C LEU A 148 6.70 2.40 -1.53
N ASP A 149 5.85 3.00 -0.71
CA ASP A 149 6.09 4.28 -0.05
C ASP A 149 5.73 4.19 1.43
N ASP A 150 4.46 3.94 1.72
CA ASP A 150 3.95 3.76 3.07
C ASP A 150 2.81 2.74 3.10
N GLY A 151 2.16 2.64 4.26
CA GLY A 151 1.02 1.80 4.54
C GLY A 151 0.96 1.50 6.02
N LEU A 152 0.57 0.28 6.38
CA LEU A 152 0.45 -0.13 7.77
C LEU A 152 1.27 -1.40 8.01
N CYS A 153 2.05 -1.42 9.08
CA CYS A 153 2.57 -2.64 9.66
C CYS A 153 1.93 -2.91 11.03
N VAL A 154 1.47 -4.14 11.21
CA VAL A 154 0.86 -4.65 12.43
C VAL A 154 1.68 -5.86 12.88
N PHE A 155 2.19 -5.80 14.11
CA PHE A 155 2.92 -6.90 14.74
C PHE A 155 2.18 -7.27 16.03
N ILE A 156 1.95 -8.57 16.21
CA ILE A 156 1.30 -9.14 17.38
C ILE A 156 2.21 -10.22 17.94
N ASP A 157 2.70 -10.00 19.15
CA ASP A 157 3.59 -10.92 19.84
C ASP A 157 2.89 -12.24 20.20
N ALA A 158 3.70 -13.26 20.50
CA ALA A 158 3.21 -14.60 20.79
C ALA A 158 2.22 -14.61 21.98
N GLY A 159 1.08 -15.28 21.78
CA GLY A 159 0.02 -15.39 22.79
C GLY A 159 -0.78 -14.11 23.06
N VAL A 160 -0.53 -13.01 22.36
CA VAL A 160 -1.29 -11.77 22.51
C VAL A 160 -2.57 -11.82 21.69
N ALA A 161 -3.71 -11.54 22.32
CA ALA A 161 -5.00 -11.46 21.66
C ALA A 161 -5.53 -10.03 21.72
N LEU A 162 -5.97 -9.50 20.58
CA LEU A 162 -6.78 -8.29 20.54
C LEU A 162 -8.18 -8.61 21.08
N ASP A 163 -8.65 -7.79 22.00
CA ASP A 163 -10.00 -7.85 22.56
C ASP A 163 -11.06 -7.21 21.63
N LYS A 164 -10.61 -6.38 20.69
CA LYS A 164 -11.41 -5.74 19.65
C LYS A 164 -10.74 -5.88 18.27
N PRO A 165 -11.49 -5.94 17.17
CA PRO A 165 -10.90 -5.98 15.83
C PRO A 165 -10.08 -4.72 15.53
N LEU A 166 -9.10 -4.86 14.63
CA LEU A 166 -8.39 -3.73 14.05
C LEU A 166 -9.05 -3.31 12.73
N HIS A 167 -9.83 -2.23 12.78
CA HIS A 167 -10.49 -1.65 11.63
C HIS A 167 -9.54 -0.73 10.85
N ILE A 168 -9.11 -1.19 9.67
CA ILE A 168 -8.28 -0.40 8.77
C ILE A 168 -9.16 0.40 7.82
N VAL A 169 -9.16 1.73 7.95
CA VAL A 169 -9.92 2.65 7.10
C VAL A 169 -8.98 3.29 6.08
N SER A 170 -9.21 3.04 4.78
CA SER A 170 -8.42 3.62 3.70
C SER A 170 -9.22 4.69 2.96
N ILE A 171 -8.77 5.94 3.04
CA ILE A 171 -9.42 7.11 2.46
C ILE A 171 -8.65 7.56 1.21
N GLY A 172 -9.34 7.60 0.08
CA GLY A 172 -8.87 8.29 -1.12
C GLY A 172 -9.35 9.73 -1.13
N ALA A 173 -8.45 10.68 -0.90
CA ALA A 173 -8.73 12.11 -0.91
C ALA A 173 -8.22 12.76 -2.21
N PRO A 174 -8.95 13.75 -2.79
CA PRO A 174 -8.51 14.43 -4.01
C PRO A 174 -7.16 15.14 -3.83
N CYS A 175 -6.31 15.09 -4.86
CA CYS A 175 -5.04 15.81 -4.92
C CYS A 175 -5.05 16.78 -6.12
N GLY A 176 -5.17 18.08 -5.87
CA GLY A 176 -5.00 19.09 -6.92
C GLY A 176 -5.94 19.00 -8.13
N GLY A 177 -7.10 18.33 -8.01
CA GLY A 177 -8.07 18.15 -9.09
C GLY A 177 -7.83 16.94 -10.01
N GLU A 178 -6.70 16.24 -9.85
CA GLU A 178 -6.40 15.00 -10.56
C GLU A 178 -6.75 13.76 -9.74
N ALA A 179 -6.79 12.60 -10.41
CA ALA A 179 -7.02 11.33 -9.73
C ALA A 179 -5.81 11.00 -8.83
N ALA A 180 -6.07 10.77 -7.54
CA ALA A 180 -5.03 10.29 -6.63
C ALA A 180 -4.65 8.84 -6.97
N CYS A 181 -3.35 8.55 -7.03
CA CYS A 181 -2.82 7.19 -7.16
C CYS A 181 -2.03 6.85 -5.90
N PHE A 182 -2.37 5.74 -5.24
CA PHE A 182 -1.69 5.31 -4.02
C PHE A 182 -1.56 3.79 -3.95
N HIS A 183 -0.44 3.35 -3.38
CA HIS A 183 0.00 1.95 -3.36
C HIS A 183 0.28 1.49 -1.92
N PRO A 184 -0.73 1.45 -1.03
CA PRO A 184 -0.53 1.11 0.36
C PRO A 184 -0.06 -0.33 0.49
N ARG A 185 0.90 -0.54 1.38
CA ARG A 185 1.29 -1.89 1.81
C ARG A 185 0.68 -2.18 3.17
N LEU A 186 -0.02 -3.30 3.28
CA LEU A 186 -0.41 -3.86 4.57
C LEU A 186 0.52 -5.02 4.88
N LEU A 187 1.19 -4.96 6.02
CA LEU A 187 1.99 -6.04 6.58
C LEU A 187 1.39 -6.41 7.93
N VAL A 188 0.94 -7.65 8.08
CA VAL A 188 0.44 -8.17 9.35
C VAL A 188 1.27 -9.39 9.71
N SER A 189 1.91 -9.36 10.88
CA SER A 189 2.65 -10.46 11.46
C SER A 189 2.02 -10.82 12.79
N VAL A 190 1.62 -12.08 12.93
CA VAL A 190 1.04 -12.61 14.16
C VAL A 190 1.92 -13.78 14.58
N ASP A 191 2.57 -13.65 15.72
CA ASP A 191 3.39 -14.71 16.28
C ASP A 191 2.53 -15.83 16.88
N SER A 192 3.19 -16.94 17.21
CA SER A 192 2.53 -18.17 17.65
C SER A 192 1.51 -17.93 18.76
N GLY A 193 0.27 -18.38 18.54
CA GLY A 193 -0.82 -18.24 19.50
C GLY A 193 -1.41 -16.83 19.61
N GLY A 194 -0.93 -15.85 18.84
CA GLY A 194 -1.54 -14.54 18.76
C GLY A 194 -2.89 -14.58 18.02
N VAL A 195 -3.80 -13.65 18.37
CA VAL A 195 -5.16 -13.59 17.82
C VAL A 195 -5.54 -12.15 17.48
N ALA A 196 -6.01 -11.93 16.26
CA ALA A 196 -6.60 -10.66 15.83
C ALA A 196 -7.73 -10.90 14.82
N THR A 197 -8.57 -9.88 14.68
CA THR A 197 -9.62 -9.79 13.66
C THR A 197 -9.45 -8.49 12.90
#